data_AF-A0A2Z6QLF0-F1
#
_entry.id   AF-A0A2Z6QLF0-F1
#
_cell.length_a   1.000
_cell.length_b   1.000
_cell.length_c   1.000
_cell.angle_alpha   90.00
_cell.angle_beta   90.00
_cell.angle_gamma   90.00
#
_symmetry.space_group_name_H-M   'P 1'
#
loop_
_entity.id
_entity.type
_entity.pdbx_description
1 polymer ?
#
loop_
_entity_poly.entity_id
_entity_poly.type
_entity_poly.pdbx_seq_one_letter_code
_entity_poly.pdbx_strand_id
1 'polypeptide(L)'
;MSVNAEEIDEYPEGNSCPVCKKIYNNTLFWCTVCDSKRLQDDFSNWTSEFYDLDLCIRNAQLNADAHTKYLEWIPFENLRILRRSIWNCLLCYLG
;
A
#
# COMPACT_ATOMS: atom_id res chain seq x y z
N MET A 1 -17.82 -13.18 7.25
CA MET A 1 -16.64 -14.01 7.00
C MET A 1 -15.50 -13.33 7.73
N SER A 2 -15.05 -13.97 8.80
CA SER A 2 -14.13 -13.41 9.79
C SER A 2 -12.72 -13.35 9.19
N VAL A 3 -12.10 -12.19 9.21
CA VAL A 3 -10.65 -12.05 8.98
C VAL A 3 -9.94 -12.36 10.31
N ASN A 4 -9.04 -13.33 10.28
CA ASN A 4 -8.24 -13.74 11.44
C ASN A 4 -7.07 -12.75 11.64
N ALA A 5 -6.83 -12.40 12.90
CA ALA A 5 -5.80 -11.46 13.34
C ALA A 5 -4.41 -12.11 13.53
N GLU A 6 -4.08 -13.10 12.70
CA GLU A 6 -2.77 -13.78 12.69
C GLU A 6 -2.21 -13.75 11.28
N GLU A 7 -1.89 -12.56 10.79
CA GLU A 7 -0.88 -12.40 9.74
C GLU A 7 0.36 -11.91 10.47
N ILE A 8 1.16 -12.87 10.94
CA ILE A 8 2.49 -12.59 11.47
C ILE A 8 3.29 -12.07 10.27
N ASP A 9 3.85 -10.86 10.37
CA ASP A 9 4.75 -10.25 9.37
C ASP A 9 6.02 -11.10 9.22
N GLU A 10 5.90 -12.26 8.57
CA GLU A 10 7.02 -13.13 8.26
C GLU A 10 7.84 -12.42 7.18
N TYR A 11 8.95 -11.83 7.61
CA TYR A 11 9.91 -11.17 6.73
C TYR A 11 10.26 -12.16 5.61
N PRO A 12 10.15 -11.76 4.32
CA PRO A 12 10.25 -12.73 3.23
C PRO A 12 11.56 -13.49 3.34
N GLU A 13 11.48 -14.82 3.41
CA GLU A 13 12.64 -15.70 3.38
C GLU A 13 13.33 -15.57 2.01
N GLY A 14 14.21 -14.58 1.89
CA GLY A 14 14.99 -14.34 0.68
C GLY A 14 15.06 -12.89 0.25
N ASN A 15 16.08 -12.60 -0.55
CA ASN A 15 16.32 -11.26 -1.10
C ASN A 15 15.56 -11.02 -2.42
N SER A 16 14.45 -11.73 -2.67
CA SER A 16 13.72 -11.64 -3.94
C SER A 16 12.21 -11.49 -3.77
N CYS A 17 11.58 -10.80 -4.72
CA CYS A 17 10.15 -10.57 -4.70
C CYS A 17 9.37 -11.88 -4.88
N PRO A 18 8.38 -12.18 -4.01
CA PRO A 18 7.60 -13.42 -4.11
C PRO A 18 6.78 -13.51 -5.39
N VAL A 19 6.36 -12.36 -5.95
CA VAL A 19 5.51 -12.26 -7.15
C VAL A 19 6.32 -12.38 -8.44
N CYS A 20 7.31 -11.50 -8.65
CA CYS A 20 8.05 -11.45 -9.91
C CYS A 20 9.44 -12.11 -9.88
N LYS A 21 9.86 -12.64 -8.72
CA LYS A 21 11.15 -13.30 -8.49
C LYS A 21 12.39 -12.44 -8.75
N LYS A 22 12.25 -11.12 -8.94
CA LYS A 22 13.39 -10.20 -9.04
C LYS A 22 14.01 -9.95 -7.67
N ILE A 23 15.33 -9.88 -7.63
CA ILE A 23 16.11 -9.55 -6.43
C ILE A 23 15.82 -8.09 -6.03
N TYR A 24 15.70 -7.86 -4.73
CA TYR A 24 15.58 -6.53 -4.17
C TYR A 24 16.92 -5.81 -4.18
N ASN A 25 16.93 -4.58 -4.72
CA ASN A 25 18.09 -3.70 -4.69
C ASN A 25 18.07 -2.72 -3.50
N ASN A 26 17.15 -2.91 -2.56
CA ASN A 26 16.94 -2.04 -1.41
C ASN A 26 16.77 -2.88 -0.13
N THR A 27 17.09 -2.28 1.01
CA THR A 27 17.01 -2.92 2.34
C THR A 27 15.57 -3.04 2.88
N LEU A 28 14.58 -2.52 2.15
CA LEU A 28 13.18 -2.52 2.55
C LEU A 28 12.35 -3.59 1.83
N PHE A 29 12.99 -4.43 1.01
CA PHE A 29 12.32 -5.50 0.28
C PHE A 29 11.13 -4.99 -0.55
N TRP A 30 11.26 -3.77 -1.06
CA TRP A 30 10.24 -3.11 -1.89
C TRP A 30 10.43 -3.47 -3.36
N CYS A 31 9.38 -3.94 -4.04
CA CYS A 31 9.44 -4.34 -5.43
C CYS A 31 8.79 -3.29 -6.33
N THR A 32 9.58 -2.29 -6.75
CA THR A 32 9.15 -1.23 -7.69
C THR A 32 8.28 -1.75 -8.84
N VAL A 33 8.69 -2.86 -9.48
CA VAL A 33 7.98 -3.43 -10.63
C VAL A 33 6.58 -3.92 -10.26
N CYS A 34 6.46 -4.67 -9.17
CA CYS A 34 5.17 -5.22 -8.73
C CYS A 34 4.26 -4.12 -8.19
N ASP A 35 4.82 -3.21 -7.39
CA ASP A 35 4.05 -2.14 -6.76
C ASP A 35 3.58 -1.11 -7.80
N SER A 36 4.42 -0.69 -8.75
CA SER A 36 3.98 0.17 -9.85
C SER A 36 2.92 -0.50 -10.73
N LYS A 37 2.99 -1.82 -10.93
CA LYS A 37 1.96 -2.55 -11.66
C LYS A 37 0.64 -2.59 -10.88
N ARG A 38 0.69 -2.90 -9.59
CA ARG A 38 -0.48 -2.88 -8.70
C ARG A 38 -1.19 -1.54 -8.75
N LEU A 39 -0.45 -0.45 -8.60
CA LEU A 39 -1.01 0.90 -8.68
C LEU A 39 -1.67 1.19 -10.04
N GLN A 40 -1.01 0.81 -11.15
CA GLN A 40 -1.58 0.99 -12.49
C GLN A 40 -2.88 0.21 -12.69
N ASP A 41 -2.92 -1.04 -12.21
CA ASP A 41 -4.12 -1.88 -12.26
C ASP A 41 -5.27 -1.26 -11.43
N ASP A 42 -4.95 -0.46 -10.40
CA ASP A 42 -5.92 0.25 -9.56
C ASP A 42 -6.37 1.62 -10.09
N PHE A 43 -5.80 2.15 -11.17
CA PHE A 43 -6.14 3.50 -11.66
C PHE A 43 -7.61 3.65 -12.07
N SER A 44 -8.26 2.56 -12.51
CA SER A 44 -9.70 2.55 -12.80
C SER A 44 -10.58 2.40 -11.57
N ASN A 45 -10.02 1.97 -10.43
CA ASN A 45 -10.77 1.62 -9.23
C ASN A 45 -11.03 2.83 -8.32
N TRP A 46 -10.40 3.97 -8.59
CA TRP A 46 -10.59 5.19 -7.82
C TRP A 46 -10.48 6.45 -8.68
N THR A 47 -11.17 7.50 -8.22
CA THR A 47 -11.07 8.88 -8.70
C THR A 47 -11.34 9.79 -7.51
N SER A 48 -10.70 10.96 -7.47
CA SER A 48 -11.05 12.04 -6.54
C SER A 48 -12.22 12.89 -7.02
N GLU A 49 -12.77 12.59 -8.21
CA GLU A 49 -13.69 13.45 -8.98
C GLU A 49 -13.06 14.75 -9.49
N PHE A 50 -11.74 14.95 -9.27
CA PHE A 50 -10.96 16.06 -9.80
C PHE A 50 -9.90 15.55 -10.77
N TYR A 51 -10.15 15.72 -12.07
CA TYR A 51 -9.31 15.18 -13.14
C TYR A 51 -7.82 15.57 -13.03
N ASP A 52 -7.52 16.85 -12.79
CA ASP A 52 -6.13 17.32 -12.71
C ASP A 52 -5.40 16.74 -11.49
N LEU A 53 -6.11 16.53 -10.39
CA LEU A 53 -5.57 15.91 -9.19
C LEU A 53 -5.30 14.42 -9.42
N ASP A 54 -6.24 13.69 -10.03
CA ASP A 54 -6.07 12.29 -10.40
C ASP A 54 -4.88 12.10 -11.34
N LEU A 55 -4.74 12.97 -12.34
CA LEU A 55 -3.61 12.97 -13.26
C LEU A 55 -2.29 13.20 -12.53
N CYS A 56 -2.25 14.16 -11.61
CA CYS A 56 -1.06 14.45 -10.79
C CYS A 56 -0.65 13.22 -9.94
N ILE A 57 -1.62 12.61 -9.25
CA ILE A 57 -1.39 11.43 -8.40
C ILE A 57 -0.91 10.24 -9.22
N ARG A 58 -1.58 9.91 -10.32
CA ARG A 58 -1.18 8.81 -11.21
C ARG A 58 0.22 9.03 -11.79
N ASN A 59 0.55 10.26 -12.18
CA ASN A 59 1.89 10.61 -12.63
C ASN A 59 2.94 10.44 -11.53
N ALA A 60 2.65 10.87 -10.29
CA ALA A 60 3.56 10.66 -9.17
C ALA A 60 3.80 9.15 -8.90
N GLN A 61 2.72 8.35 -8.95
CA GLN A 61 2.75 6.90 -8.78
C GLN A 61 3.56 6.17 -9.86
N LEU A 62 3.42 6.58 -11.13
CA LEU A 62 4.18 6.02 -12.25
C LEU A 62 5.68 6.34 -12.20
N ASN A 63 6.03 7.52 -11.68
CA ASN A 63 7.41 8.02 -11.64
C ASN A 63 8.12 7.74 -10.30
N ALA A 64 7.50 7.00 -9.38
CA ALA A 64 8.12 6.64 -8.11
C ALA A 64 9.32 5.71 -8.32
N ASP A 65 10.52 6.23 -8.09
CA ASP A 65 11.80 5.51 -8.21
C ASP A 65 12.34 5.01 -6.85
N ALA A 66 11.70 5.42 -5.75
CA ALA A 66 12.09 5.11 -4.37
C ALA A 66 10.84 4.92 -3.50
N HIS A 67 10.97 4.08 -2.47
CA HIS A 67 9.91 3.79 -1.52
C HIS A 67 9.42 5.06 -0.80
N THR A 68 10.31 6.05 -0.59
CA THR A 68 9.94 7.35 0.00
C THR A 68 9.10 8.22 -0.93
N LYS A 69 9.12 7.96 -2.23
CA LYS A 69 8.31 8.65 -3.24
C LYS A 69 7.07 7.84 -3.65
N TYR A 70 6.90 6.65 -3.08
CA TYR A 70 5.73 5.81 -3.32
C TYR A 70 4.50 6.44 -2.65
N LEU A 71 3.45 6.66 -3.43
CA LEU A 71 2.20 7.29 -2.99
C LEU A 71 1.04 6.32 -3.22
N GLU A 72 0.28 6.00 -2.18
CA GLU A 72 -0.91 5.16 -2.28
C GLU A 72 -2.17 6.01 -2.10
N TRP A 73 -3.14 5.86 -3.00
CA TRP A 73 -4.43 6.51 -2.87
C TRP A 73 -5.30 5.74 -1.88
N ILE A 74 -5.79 6.43 -0.85
CA ILE A 74 -6.71 5.85 0.14
C ILE A 74 -8.00 6.67 0.11
N PRO A 75 -9.15 6.06 -0.26
CA PRO A 75 -10.45 6.71 -0.16
C PRO A 75 -10.72 7.23 1.27
N PHE A 76 -11.36 8.38 1.37
CA PHE A 76 -11.62 9.02 2.67
C PHE A 76 -12.38 8.11 3.65
N GLU A 77 -13.32 7.31 3.15
CA GLU A 77 -14.09 6.38 3.99
C GLU A 77 -13.20 5.29 4.61
N ASN A 78 -12.14 4.87 3.92
CA ASN A 78 -11.17 3.91 4.45
C ASN A 78 -10.30 4.54 5.56
N LEU A 79 -10.01 5.84 5.48
CA LEU A 79 -9.32 6.55 6.56
C LEU A 79 -10.13 6.56 7.87
N ARG A 80 -11.47 6.62 7.78
CA ARG A 80 -12.34 6.54 8.96
C ARG A 80 -12.31 5.16 9.61
N ILE A 81 -12.22 4.11 8.80
CA ILE A 81 -12.05 2.72 9.28
C ILE A 81 -10.71 2.57 10.00
N LEU A 82 -9.61 3.09 9.43
CA LEU A 82 -8.30 3.06 10.10
C LEU A 82 -8.33 3.80 11.45
N ARG A 83 -9.02 4.94 11.53
CA ARG A 83 -9.21 5.66 12.80
C ARG A 83 -9.99 4.83 13.81
N ARG A 84 -11.01 4.08 13.38
CA ARG A 84 -11.83 3.22 14.24
C ARG A 84 -11.08 1.97 14.71
N SER A 85 -10.27 1.38 13.83
CA SER A 85 -9.38 0.26 14.16
C SER A 85 -8.30 0.66 15.16
N ILE A 86 -7.62 1.79 14.97
CA ILE A 86 -6.63 2.32 15.94
C ILE A 86 -7.29 2.61 17.30
N TRP A 87 -8.48 3.21 17.31
CA TRP A 87 -9.24 3.43 18.54
C TRP A 87 -9.65 2.12 19.24
N ASN A 88 -10.06 1.10 18.50
CA ASN A 88 -10.35 -0.22 19.06
C ASN A 88 -9.08 -0.91 19.61
N CYS A 89 -7.94 -0.76 18.95
CA CYS A 89 -6.66 -1.25 19.48
C CYS A 89 -6.32 -0.60 20.83
N LEU A 90 -6.52 0.71 20.98
CA LEU A 90 -6.27 1.42 22.25
C LEU A 90 -7.18 0.92 23.39
N LEU A 91 -8.43 0.56 23.10
CA LEU A 91 -9.34 -0.03 24.10
C LEU A 91 -8.92 -1.44 24.53
N CYS A 92 -8.24 -2.20 23.67
CA CYS A 92 -7.63 -3.48 24.05
C CYS A 92 -6.38 -3.33 24.93
N TYR A 93 -5.59 -2.26 24.75
CA TYR A 93 -4.39 -1.99 25.56
C TYR A 93 -4.67 -1.36 26.94
N LEU A 94 -5.86 -0.76 27.12
CA LEU A 94 -6.31 -0.17 28.39
C LEU A 94 -7.27 -1.11 29.16
N GLY A 95 -7.28 -2.39 28.81
CA GLY A 95 -7.85 -3.45 29.66
C GLY A 95 -7.02 -3.66 30.91
#